data_AF-A0A101IS10-F1
#
_entry.id   AF-A0A101IS10-F1
#
_cell.length_a   1.000
_cell.length_b   1.000
_cell.length_c   1.000
_cell.angle_alpha   90.00
_cell.angle_beta   90.00
_cell.angle_gamma   90.00
#
_symmetry.space_group_name_H-M   'P 1'
#
loop_
_entity.id
_entity.type
_entity.pdbx_description
1 polymer ?
#
loop_
_entity_poly.entity_id
_entity_poly.type
_entity_poly.pdbx_seq_one_letter_code
_entity_poly.pdbx_strand_id
1 'polypeptide(L)'
;MTERDTVAALKRLAGAKPEFRLSELQEDPGERQSLERLAGEIRPHLDGLGLTLRSAGDDYVISRLSADRPFTVSDIGRLRQLAFFRNPEIPDYIQQLVEAYVGRKTAKSWDDPAVLDRMRNAILVQKSQYWKERQVSYRKAYPVLGYLAYHAPVYLVQFEHIFWQLINQGLAKPHMRILDVGTGPGVVPLAVIDLLGRIGSGTAE
;
A
#
# COMPACT_ATOMS: atom_id res chain seq x y z
N MET A 1 -13.51 -32.48 8.14
CA MET A 1 -14.36 -31.26 8.20
C MET A 1 -14.30 -30.54 6.86
N THR A 2 -15.42 -30.03 6.32
CA THR A 2 -15.39 -29.28 5.05
C THR A 2 -15.04 -27.81 5.29
N GLU A 3 -14.52 -27.10 4.28
CA GLU A 3 -14.17 -25.67 4.39
C GLU A 3 -15.36 -24.82 4.89
N ARG A 4 -16.58 -25.17 4.47
CA ARG A 4 -17.82 -24.50 4.92
C ARG A 4 -18.07 -24.68 6.42
N ASP A 5 -17.81 -25.88 6.94
CA ASP A 5 -18.00 -26.19 8.37
C ASP A 5 -16.96 -25.42 9.21
N THR A 6 -15.72 -25.34 8.73
CA THR A 6 -14.65 -24.56 9.38
C THR A 6 -14.99 -23.07 9.47
N VAL A 7 -15.47 -22.47 8.37
CA VAL A 7 -15.86 -21.05 8.36
C VAL A 7 -17.09 -20.79 9.22
N ALA A 8 -18.04 -21.73 9.28
CA ALA A 8 -19.20 -21.62 10.16
C ALA A 8 -18.80 -21.69 11.65
N ALA A 9 -17.91 -22.61 12.02
CA ALA A 9 -17.37 -22.71 13.38
C ALA A 9 -16.60 -21.44 13.77
N LEU A 10 -15.82 -20.88 12.84
CA LEU A 10 -15.10 -19.62 13.00
C LEU A 10 -16.03 -18.44 13.29
N LYS A 11 -17.10 -18.29 12.50
CA LYS A 11 -18.13 -17.25 12.72
C LYS A 11 -18.79 -17.38 14.09
N ARG A 12 -19.13 -18.62 14.48
CA ARG A 12 -19.77 -18.90 15.77
C ARG A 12 -18.86 -18.53 16.94
N LEU A 13 -17.58 -18.93 16.92
CA LEU A 13 -16.62 -18.58 17.98
C LEU A 13 -16.34 -17.07 18.03
N ALA A 14 -16.19 -16.41 16.88
CA ALA A 14 -16.01 -14.96 16.80
C ALA A 14 -17.22 -14.12 17.27
N GLY A 15 -18.41 -14.72 17.25
CA GLY A 15 -19.62 -14.16 17.85
C GLY A 15 -19.66 -14.32 19.38
N ALA A 16 -19.06 -15.39 19.91
CA ALA A 16 -19.10 -15.74 21.33
C ALA A 16 -17.94 -15.15 22.14
N LYS A 17 -16.75 -15.02 21.54
CA LYS A 17 -15.52 -14.60 22.24
C LYS A 17 -14.79 -13.50 21.45
N PRO A 18 -14.22 -12.49 22.13
CA PRO A 18 -13.39 -11.48 21.48
C PRO A 18 -12.05 -12.05 21.00
N GLU A 19 -11.58 -13.12 21.65
CA GLU A 19 -10.35 -13.84 21.37
C GLU A 19 -10.51 -15.33 21.71
N PHE A 20 -9.96 -16.21 20.88
CA PHE A 20 -9.99 -17.67 21.04
C PHE A 20 -8.81 -18.32 20.31
N ARG A 21 -8.43 -19.54 20.70
CA ARG A 21 -7.37 -20.30 20.03
C ARG A 21 -7.87 -21.00 18.79
N LEU A 22 -6.98 -21.20 17.81
CA LEU A 22 -7.30 -21.91 16.58
C LEU A 22 -7.67 -23.37 16.85
N SER A 23 -7.02 -24.00 17.84
CA SER A 23 -7.38 -25.34 18.33
C SER A 23 -8.84 -25.46 18.79
N GLU A 24 -9.49 -24.38 19.20
CA GLU A 24 -10.91 -24.39 19.58
C GLU A 24 -11.86 -24.60 18.40
N LEU A 25 -11.38 -24.48 17.16
CA LEU A 25 -12.14 -24.85 15.95
C LEU A 25 -12.19 -26.36 15.70
N GLN A 26 -11.30 -27.12 16.35
CA GLN A 26 -11.24 -28.57 16.20
C GLN A 26 -12.13 -29.20 17.28
N GLU A 27 -13.39 -29.50 16.93
CA GLU A 27 -14.36 -30.07 17.87
C GLU A 27 -14.03 -31.54 18.23
N ASP A 28 -13.20 -32.25 17.46
CA ASP A 28 -12.98 -33.69 17.63
C ASP A 28 -11.49 -34.05 17.82
N PRO A 29 -11.07 -34.60 18.98
CA PRO A 29 -9.68 -34.97 19.26
C PRO A 29 -9.14 -36.15 18.42
N GLY A 30 -10.00 -36.89 17.71
CA GLY A 30 -9.61 -38.05 16.90
C GLY A 30 -9.04 -37.73 15.51
N GLU A 31 -9.35 -36.56 14.94
CA GLU A 31 -8.91 -36.12 13.60
C GLU A 31 -8.26 -34.72 13.66
N ARG A 32 -7.28 -34.55 14.55
CA ARG A 32 -6.53 -33.29 14.62
C ARG A 32 -5.72 -33.06 13.34
N GLN A 33 -6.26 -32.24 12.46
CA GLN A 33 -5.51 -31.64 11.35
C GLN A 33 -4.38 -30.77 11.92
N SER A 34 -3.24 -30.66 11.21
CA SER A 34 -2.20 -29.70 11.61
C SER A 34 -2.80 -28.29 11.72
N LEU A 35 -2.52 -27.60 12.83
CA LEU A 35 -2.93 -26.22 13.07
C LEU A 35 -2.37 -25.27 12.00
N GLU A 36 -1.21 -25.57 11.42
CA GLU A 36 -0.63 -24.78 10.32
C GLU A 36 -1.47 -24.91 9.05
N ARG A 37 -1.97 -26.11 8.77
CA ARG A 37 -2.85 -26.35 7.63
C ARG A 37 -4.20 -25.68 7.82
N LEU A 38 -4.77 -25.80 9.01
CA LEU A 38 -6.03 -25.13 9.37
C LEU A 38 -5.88 -23.60 9.31
N ALA A 39 -4.76 -23.05 9.79
CA ALA A 39 -4.43 -21.63 9.66
C ALA A 39 -4.35 -21.19 8.19
N GLY A 40 -3.81 -22.04 7.31
CA GLY A 40 -3.76 -21.81 5.87
C GLY A 40 -5.16 -21.79 5.23
N GLU A 41 -6.05 -22.68 5.66
CA GLU A 41 -7.43 -22.80 5.14
C GLU A 41 -8.30 -21.62 5.55
N ILE A 42 -8.18 -21.13 6.79
CA ILE A 42 -9.03 -20.02 7.26
C ILE A 42 -8.51 -18.63 6.90
N ARG A 43 -7.20 -18.49 6.61
CA ARG A 43 -6.54 -17.19 6.34
C ARG A 43 -7.30 -16.31 5.33
N PRO A 44 -7.75 -16.84 4.18
CA PRO A 44 -8.48 -16.05 3.18
C PRO A 44 -9.81 -15.47 3.68
N HIS A 45 -10.38 -16.04 4.76
CA HIS A 45 -11.70 -15.68 5.29
C HIS A 45 -11.62 -14.70 6.46
N LEU A 46 -10.46 -14.51 7.07
CA LEU A 46 -10.29 -13.69 8.28
C LEU A 46 -10.62 -12.21 8.04
N ASP A 47 -10.17 -11.65 6.92
CA ASP A 47 -10.37 -10.24 6.59
C ASP A 47 -11.85 -9.89 6.43
N GLY A 48 -12.60 -10.74 5.71
CA GLY A 48 -14.05 -10.59 5.54
C GLY A 48 -14.85 -10.73 6.84
N LEU A 49 -14.23 -11.27 7.89
CA LEU A 49 -14.83 -11.42 9.23
C LEU A 49 -14.29 -10.40 10.24
N GLY A 50 -13.37 -9.52 9.84
CA GLY A 50 -12.71 -8.57 10.75
C GLY A 50 -11.91 -9.26 11.85
N LEU A 51 -11.23 -10.36 11.52
CA LEU A 51 -10.45 -11.17 12.45
C LEU A 51 -8.95 -11.12 12.09
N THR A 52 -8.09 -11.35 13.08
CA THR A 52 -6.64 -11.52 12.90
C THR A 52 -6.21 -12.85 13.48
N LEU A 53 -5.12 -13.40 12.94
CA LEU A 53 -4.49 -14.63 13.41
C LEU A 53 -3.02 -14.34 13.76
N ARG A 54 -2.63 -14.63 14.99
CA ARG A 54 -1.24 -14.51 15.48
C ARG A 54 -0.75 -15.85 16.00
N SER A 55 0.52 -16.19 15.74
CA SER A 55 1.13 -17.39 16.33
C SER A 55 1.36 -17.16 17.84
N ALA A 56 1.11 -18.19 18.64
CA ALA A 56 1.23 -18.18 20.09
C ALA A 56 1.81 -19.51 20.59
N GLY A 57 3.12 -19.71 20.40
CA GLY A 57 3.80 -20.93 20.81
C GLY A 57 3.42 -22.12 19.94
N ASP A 58 2.71 -23.08 20.53
CA ASP A 58 2.23 -24.31 19.89
C ASP A 58 0.86 -24.16 19.20
N ASP A 59 0.27 -22.96 19.23
CA ASP A 59 -1.05 -22.67 18.68
C ASP A 59 -1.07 -21.32 17.93
N TYR A 60 -2.27 -20.95 17.46
CA TYR A 60 -2.57 -19.63 16.96
C TYR A 60 -3.72 -19.02 17.77
N VAL A 61 -3.67 -17.71 17.96
CA VAL A 61 -4.75 -16.95 18.57
C VAL A 61 -5.48 -16.16 17.49
N ILE A 62 -6.79 -16.37 17.43
CA ILE A 62 -7.71 -15.60 16.63
C ILE A 62 -8.33 -14.54 17.52
N SER A 63 -8.27 -13.30 17.09
CA SER A 63 -8.92 -12.18 17.78
C SER A 63 -9.67 -11.34 16.76
N ARG A 64 -10.64 -10.55 17.23
CA ARG A 64 -11.12 -9.39 16.44
C ARG A 64 -9.90 -8.62 15.96
N LEU A 65 -9.98 -7.97 14.81
CA LEU A 65 -9.07 -6.85 14.52
C LEU A 65 -9.12 -5.94 15.74
N SER A 66 -8.05 -6.01 16.55
CA SER A 66 -7.91 -5.17 17.70
C SER A 66 -8.04 -3.75 17.15
N ALA A 67 -8.96 -2.98 17.73
CA ALA A 67 -8.82 -1.54 17.70
C ALA A 67 -7.60 -1.16 18.56
N ASP A 68 -6.41 -1.66 18.21
CA ASP A 68 -5.20 -0.90 18.48
C ASP A 68 -5.51 0.47 17.88
N ARG A 69 -5.60 1.48 18.76
CA ARG A 69 -6.34 2.74 18.57
C ARG A 69 -6.49 3.07 17.08
N PRO A 70 -7.75 3.22 16.57
CA PRO A 70 -7.96 3.52 15.17
C PRO A 70 -7.02 4.66 14.78
N PHE A 71 -6.38 4.53 13.62
CA PHE A 71 -5.46 5.56 13.17
C PHE A 71 -6.24 6.87 13.00
N THR A 72 -6.15 7.73 14.00
CA THR A 72 -6.87 8.99 14.04
C THR A 72 -5.97 10.09 13.51
N VAL A 73 -6.53 10.83 12.56
CA VAL A 73 -5.89 12.03 12.00
C VAL A 73 -6.46 13.22 12.73
N SER A 74 -5.58 14.12 13.21
CA SER A 74 -6.02 15.37 13.83
C SER A 74 -6.80 16.24 12.84
N ASP A 75 -7.67 17.12 13.34
CA ASP A 75 -8.40 18.06 12.47
C ASP A 75 -7.45 18.93 11.64
N ILE A 76 -6.31 19.34 12.22
CA ILE A 76 -5.27 20.09 11.51
C ILE A 76 -4.67 19.26 10.37
N GLY A 77 -4.31 17.99 10.64
CA GLY A 77 -3.78 17.09 9.62
C GLY A 77 -4.78 16.85 8.50
N ARG A 78 -6.07 16.69 8.85
CA ARG A 78 -7.18 16.56 7.88
C ARG A 78 -7.32 17.81 7.02
N LEU A 79 -7.28 19.00 7.62
CA LEU A 79 -7.35 20.27 6.89
C LEU A 79 -6.20 20.41 5.89
N ARG A 80 -4.98 20.04 6.28
CA ARG A 80 -3.81 20.05 5.38
C ARG A 80 -3.99 19.10 4.20
N GLN A 81 -4.47 17.88 4.43
CA GLN A 81 -4.70 16.91 3.35
C GLN A 81 -5.81 17.36 2.39
N LEU A 82 -6.92 17.90 2.93
CA LEU A 82 -8.01 18.42 2.10
C LEU A 82 -7.59 19.69 1.33
N ALA A 83 -6.72 20.52 1.89
CA ALA A 83 -6.14 21.64 1.18
C ALA A 83 -5.30 21.18 -0.02
N PHE A 84 -4.45 20.17 0.19
CA PHE A 84 -3.67 19.57 -0.89
C PHE A 84 -4.58 19.03 -2.01
N PHE A 85 -5.60 18.23 -1.69
CA PHE A 85 -6.49 17.68 -2.73
C PHE A 85 -7.30 18.72 -3.51
N ARG A 86 -7.48 19.94 -2.98
CA ARG A 86 -8.14 21.03 -3.73
C ARG A 86 -7.26 21.61 -4.82
N ASN A 87 -5.95 21.60 -4.63
CA ASN A 87 -4.97 22.07 -5.59
C ASN A 87 -3.71 21.20 -5.52
N PRO A 88 -3.77 19.96 -6.03
CA PRO A 88 -2.68 19.02 -5.87
C PRO A 88 -1.52 19.44 -6.77
N GLU A 89 -0.34 19.51 -6.17
CA GLU A 89 0.92 19.78 -6.86
C GLU A 89 1.98 18.80 -6.34
N ILE A 90 3.10 18.68 -7.05
CA ILE A 90 4.22 17.92 -6.51
C ILE A 90 4.86 18.75 -5.40
N PRO A 91 4.99 18.22 -4.18
CA PRO A 91 5.66 18.94 -3.11
C PRO A 91 7.10 19.31 -3.50
N ASP A 92 7.53 20.51 -3.13
CA ASP A 92 8.84 21.06 -3.51
C ASP A 92 10.01 20.10 -3.20
N TYR A 93 9.97 19.41 -2.06
CA TYR A 93 11.03 18.48 -1.70
C TYR A 93 11.10 17.27 -2.65
N ILE A 94 9.95 16.78 -3.14
CA ILE A 94 9.89 15.71 -4.14
C ILE A 94 10.36 16.23 -5.49
N GLN A 95 9.91 17.43 -5.89
CA GLN A 95 10.34 18.08 -7.12
C GLN A 95 11.87 18.23 -7.15
N GLN A 96 12.46 18.76 -6.09
CA GLN A 96 13.91 18.93 -5.96
C GLN A 96 14.65 17.58 -6.02
N LEU A 97 14.11 16.53 -5.39
CA LEU A 97 14.70 15.19 -5.47
C LEU A 97 14.69 14.63 -6.89
N VAL A 98 13.60 14.84 -7.63
CA VAL A 98 13.46 14.43 -9.04
C VAL A 98 14.41 15.22 -9.94
N GLU A 99 14.44 16.55 -9.82
CA GLU A 99 15.34 17.42 -10.57
C GLU A 99 16.81 17.06 -10.31
N ALA A 100 17.18 16.88 -9.05
CA ALA A 100 18.53 16.45 -8.68
C ALA A 100 18.85 15.06 -9.23
N TYR A 101 17.87 14.14 -9.28
CA TYR A 101 18.05 12.82 -9.89
C TYR A 101 18.27 12.91 -11.40
N VAL A 102 17.49 13.73 -12.11
CA VAL A 102 17.70 14.02 -13.54
C VAL A 102 19.12 14.54 -13.76
N GLY A 103 19.55 15.51 -12.96
CA GLY A 103 20.89 16.09 -13.10
C GLY A 103 22.00 15.08 -12.88
N ARG A 104 21.90 14.26 -11.82
CA ARG A 104 22.84 13.17 -11.56
C ARG A 104 22.88 12.13 -12.67
N LYS A 105 21.74 11.79 -13.28
CA LYS A 105 21.66 10.75 -14.33
C LYS A 105 22.09 11.24 -15.71
N THR A 106 22.00 12.54 -15.96
CA THR A 106 22.31 13.13 -17.27
C THR A 106 23.63 13.89 -17.30
N ALA A 107 24.24 14.14 -16.15
CA ALA A 107 25.41 15.01 -15.97
C ALA A 107 25.20 16.42 -16.55
N LYS A 108 23.94 16.88 -16.58
CA LYS A 108 23.48 18.16 -17.10
C LYS A 108 22.47 18.75 -16.12
N SER A 109 22.16 20.04 -16.25
CA SER A 109 21.03 20.60 -15.51
C SER A 109 19.71 19.94 -15.95
N TRP A 110 18.72 19.88 -15.07
CA TRP A 110 17.43 19.26 -15.38
C TRP A 110 16.68 20.02 -16.49
N ASP A 111 16.92 21.33 -16.59
CA ASP A 111 16.34 22.27 -17.56
C ASP A 111 17.18 22.42 -18.84
N ASP A 112 18.26 21.63 -19.00
CA ASP A 112 19.04 21.59 -20.25
C ASP A 112 18.11 21.21 -21.43
N PRO A 113 18.04 22.04 -22.50
CA PRO A 113 17.09 21.80 -23.60
C PRO A 113 17.22 20.41 -24.24
N ALA A 114 18.44 19.86 -24.32
CA ALA A 114 18.64 18.54 -24.89
C ALA A 114 18.17 17.42 -23.95
N VAL A 115 18.23 17.63 -22.63
CA VAL A 115 17.64 16.70 -21.64
C VAL A 115 16.12 16.72 -21.77
N LEU A 116 15.51 17.91 -21.80
CA LEU A 116 14.07 18.07 -21.94
C LEU A 116 13.54 17.46 -23.25
N ASP A 117 14.22 17.68 -24.37
CA ASP A 117 13.85 17.10 -25.66
C ASP A 117 13.94 15.58 -25.66
N ARG A 118 14.97 15.00 -25.05
CA ARG A 118 15.11 13.54 -24.92
C ARG A 118 14.05 12.94 -24.00
N MET A 119 13.69 13.62 -22.92
CA MET A 119 12.59 13.19 -22.04
C MET A 119 11.25 13.26 -22.77
N ARG A 120 10.97 14.35 -23.51
CA ARG A 120 9.77 14.48 -24.35
C ARG A 120 9.68 13.36 -25.37
N ASN A 121 10.78 13.07 -26.08
CA ASN A 121 10.84 11.98 -27.06
C ASN A 121 10.62 10.61 -26.40
N ALA A 122 11.19 10.37 -25.21
CA ALA A 122 10.97 9.12 -24.48
C ALA A 122 9.48 8.93 -24.12
N ILE A 123 8.81 9.99 -23.64
CA ILE A 123 7.37 9.96 -23.34
C ILE A 123 6.55 9.65 -24.60
N LEU A 124 6.85 10.31 -25.73
CA LEU A 124 6.14 10.08 -26.99
C LEU A 124 6.31 8.65 -27.50
N VAL A 125 7.53 8.11 -27.45
CA VAL A 125 7.80 6.72 -27.83
C VAL A 125 7.03 5.76 -26.92
N GLN A 126 7.07 5.96 -25.60
CA GLN A 126 6.34 5.12 -24.64
C GLN A 126 4.84 5.11 -24.90
N LYS A 127 4.24 6.30 -25.07
CA LYS A 127 2.83 6.43 -25.44
C LYS A 127 2.53 5.69 -26.74
N SER A 128 3.35 5.87 -27.77
CA SER A 128 3.13 5.17 -29.05
C SER A 128 3.19 3.65 -28.91
N GLN A 129 4.04 3.10 -28.04
CA GLN A 129 4.10 1.65 -27.80
C GLN A 129 2.86 1.18 -27.05
N TYR A 130 2.41 1.92 -26.03
CA TYR A 130 1.20 1.64 -25.28
C TYR A 130 -0.04 1.60 -26.18
N TRP A 131 -0.23 2.61 -27.04
CA TRP A 131 -1.34 2.65 -28.00
C TRP A 131 -1.33 1.53 -29.05
N LYS A 132 -0.17 0.90 -29.26
CA LYS A 132 0.00 -0.25 -30.17
C LYS A 132 -0.05 -1.59 -29.42
N GLU A 133 -0.44 -1.59 -28.14
CA GLU A 133 -0.49 -2.76 -27.27
C GLU A 133 0.84 -3.53 -27.18
N ARG A 134 1.95 -2.81 -27.35
CA ARG A 134 3.30 -3.38 -27.26
C ARG A 134 3.81 -3.28 -25.83
N GLN A 135 4.66 -4.23 -25.45
CA GLN A 135 5.30 -4.18 -24.13
C GLN A 135 6.15 -2.91 -23.98
N VAL A 136 5.84 -2.12 -22.96
CA VAL A 136 6.61 -0.94 -22.57
C VAL A 136 7.55 -1.31 -21.43
N SER A 137 8.85 -1.12 -21.63
CA SER A 137 9.87 -1.43 -20.62
C SER A 137 10.51 -0.15 -20.09
N TYR A 138 10.42 0.06 -18.78
CA TYR A 138 11.00 1.19 -18.05
C TYR A 138 12.37 0.87 -17.43
N ARG A 139 13.24 0.19 -18.20
CA ARG A 139 14.56 -0.29 -17.69
C ARG A 139 15.73 0.65 -17.98
N LYS A 140 15.55 1.71 -18.76
CA LYS A 140 16.64 2.54 -19.31
C LYS A 140 16.45 4.02 -18.95
N ALA A 141 17.55 4.77 -18.94
CA ALA A 141 17.68 6.16 -18.48
C ALA A 141 16.46 7.06 -18.79
N TYR A 142 16.36 7.59 -20.00
CA TYR A 142 15.29 8.54 -20.37
C TYR A 142 13.86 7.98 -20.25
N PRO A 143 13.60 6.69 -20.51
CA PRO A 143 12.31 6.10 -20.17
C PRO A 143 11.88 6.28 -18.70
N VAL A 144 12.81 6.11 -17.75
CA VAL A 144 12.55 6.34 -16.32
C VAL A 144 12.37 7.82 -16.03
N LEU A 145 13.21 8.70 -16.59
CA LEU A 145 13.11 10.15 -16.40
C LEU A 145 11.79 10.70 -16.97
N GLY A 146 11.39 10.23 -18.15
CA GLY A 146 10.12 10.56 -18.77
C GLY A 146 8.93 10.12 -17.91
N TYR A 147 9.00 8.93 -17.30
CA TYR A 147 8.00 8.47 -16.34
C TYR A 147 7.91 9.40 -15.13
N LEU A 148 9.05 9.78 -14.53
CA LEU A 148 9.10 10.68 -13.38
C LEU A 148 8.52 12.07 -13.70
N ALA A 149 8.71 12.57 -14.91
CA ALA A 149 8.17 13.88 -15.30
C ALA A 149 6.68 13.86 -15.69
N TYR A 150 6.19 12.75 -16.25
CA TYR A 150 4.85 12.69 -16.84
C TYR A 150 3.85 11.84 -16.04
N HIS A 151 4.25 10.65 -15.60
CA HIS A 151 3.35 9.71 -14.91
C HIS A 151 3.40 9.87 -13.39
N ALA A 152 4.58 10.07 -12.82
CA ALA A 152 4.74 10.14 -11.37
C ALA A 152 3.86 11.20 -10.70
N PRO A 153 3.67 12.42 -11.25
CA PRO A 153 2.82 13.41 -10.60
C PRO A 153 1.37 12.97 -10.43
N VAL A 154 0.81 12.35 -11.46
CA VAL A 154 -0.56 11.82 -11.42
C VAL A 154 -0.65 10.66 -10.43
N TYR A 155 0.32 9.75 -10.46
CA TYR A 155 0.32 8.55 -9.62
C TYR A 155 0.50 8.87 -8.14
N LEU A 156 1.31 9.88 -7.82
CA LEU A 156 1.49 10.35 -6.44
C LEU A 156 0.14 10.78 -5.85
N VAL A 157 -0.55 11.69 -6.53
CA VAL A 157 -1.84 12.24 -6.07
C VAL A 157 -2.92 11.16 -6.05
N GLN A 158 -2.98 10.30 -7.08
CA GLN A 158 -3.93 9.17 -7.11
C GLN A 158 -3.72 8.22 -5.94
N PHE A 159 -2.48 7.85 -5.65
CA PHE A 159 -2.20 6.92 -4.56
C PHE A 159 -2.53 7.55 -3.20
N GLU A 160 -2.25 8.84 -3.01
CA GLU A 160 -2.67 9.54 -1.80
C GLU A 160 -4.19 9.54 -1.60
N HIS A 161 -4.97 9.71 -2.66
CA HIS A 161 -6.43 9.60 -2.57
C HIS A 161 -6.88 8.22 -2.10
N ILE A 162 -6.31 7.16 -2.68
CA ILE A 162 -6.62 5.77 -2.29
C ILE A 162 -6.23 5.54 -0.83
N PHE A 163 -5.02 5.93 -0.45
CA PHE A 163 -4.53 5.71 0.90
C PHE A 163 -5.31 6.54 1.95
N TRP A 164 -5.67 7.78 1.61
CA TRP A 164 -6.56 8.61 2.42
C TRP A 164 -7.94 7.97 2.61
N GLN A 165 -8.49 7.30 1.60
CA GLN A 165 -9.75 6.57 1.75
C GLN A 165 -9.61 5.43 2.76
N LEU A 166 -8.53 4.65 2.70
CA LEU A 166 -8.25 3.58 3.66
C LEU A 166 -8.13 4.12 5.10
N ILE A 167 -7.45 5.26 5.28
CA ILE A 167 -7.35 5.94 6.58
C ILE A 167 -8.74 6.35 7.08
N ASN A 168 -9.56 7.01 6.25
CA ASN A 168 -10.90 7.45 6.65
C ASN A 168 -11.86 6.31 6.96
N GLN A 169 -11.66 5.14 6.33
CA GLN A 169 -12.44 3.94 6.60
C GLN A 169 -11.97 3.19 7.85
N GLY A 170 -10.91 3.68 8.52
CA GLY A 170 -10.32 3.03 9.69
C GLY A 170 -9.58 1.73 9.37
N LEU A 171 -9.18 1.53 8.10
CA LEU A 171 -8.48 0.34 7.64
C LEU A 171 -6.95 0.47 7.74
N ALA A 172 -6.45 1.68 7.98
CA ALA A 172 -5.02 1.94 8.21
C ALA A 172 -4.66 1.84 9.70
N LYS A 173 -3.41 1.44 9.97
CA LYS A 173 -2.83 1.38 11.32
C LYS A 173 -1.90 2.56 11.55
N PRO A 174 -1.69 3.01 12.81
CA PRO A 174 -0.71 4.06 13.11
C PRO A 174 0.71 3.69 12.68
N HIS A 175 1.05 2.40 12.72
CA HIS A 175 2.34 1.88 12.28
C HIS A 175 2.09 0.76 11.28
N MET A 176 2.60 0.93 10.06
CA MET A 176 2.40 -0.02 8.96
C MET A 176 3.74 -0.54 8.44
N ARG A 177 3.73 -1.79 7.99
CA ARG A 177 4.77 -2.38 7.14
C ARG A 177 4.21 -2.50 5.74
N ILE A 178 4.82 -1.84 4.77
CA ILE A 178 4.26 -1.74 3.41
C ILE A 178 5.22 -2.41 2.43
N LEU A 179 4.75 -3.47 1.78
CA LEU A 179 5.43 -4.08 0.65
C LEU A 179 4.88 -3.50 -0.66
N ASP A 180 5.70 -2.74 -1.38
CA ASP A 180 5.37 -2.23 -2.72
C ASP A 180 5.93 -3.14 -3.83
N VAL A 181 5.06 -3.99 -4.37
CA VAL A 181 5.42 -4.93 -5.44
C VAL A 181 5.37 -4.23 -6.79
N GLY A 182 6.53 -4.08 -7.42
CA GLY A 182 6.63 -3.41 -8.72
C GLY A 182 6.75 -1.88 -8.62
N THR A 183 7.35 -1.39 -7.53
CA THR A 183 7.49 0.04 -7.18
C THR A 183 8.02 0.96 -8.30
N GLY A 184 8.75 0.40 -9.26
CA GLY A 184 9.34 1.16 -10.36
C GLY A 184 10.24 2.27 -9.82
N PRO A 185 10.01 3.55 -10.18
CA PRO A 185 10.78 4.68 -9.63
C PRO A 185 10.50 5.05 -8.16
N GLY A 186 9.58 4.35 -7.47
CA GLY A 186 9.32 4.60 -6.05
C GLY A 186 8.21 5.60 -5.74
N VAL A 187 7.27 5.83 -6.67
CA VAL A 187 6.23 6.87 -6.53
C VAL A 187 5.26 6.56 -5.38
N VAL A 188 4.87 5.29 -5.22
CA VAL A 188 3.93 4.88 -4.17
C VAL A 188 4.51 5.09 -2.76
N PRO A 189 5.76 4.65 -2.45
CA PRO A 189 6.40 4.97 -1.18
C PRO A 189 6.52 6.47 -0.94
N LEU A 190 6.85 7.26 -1.96
CA LEU A 190 6.89 8.72 -1.84
C LEU A 190 5.53 9.31 -1.49
N ALA A 191 4.44 8.83 -2.09
CA ALA A 191 3.08 9.25 -1.76
C ALA A 191 2.69 8.89 -0.32
N VAL A 192 3.11 7.72 0.19
CA VAL A 192 2.89 7.36 1.60
C VAL A 192 3.67 8.30 2.52
N ILE A 193 4.95 8.53 2.25
CA ILE A 193 5.81 9.42 3.06
C ILE A 193 5.25 10.84 3.09
N ASP A 194 4.85 11.36 1.92
CA ASP A 194 4.27 12.69 1.77
C ASP A 194 2.96 12.83 2.54
N LEU A 195 2.00 11.91 2.32
CA LEU A 195 0.72 11.93 3.02
C LEU A 195 0.91 11.85 4.53
N LEU A 196 1.66 10.87 5.04
CA LEU A 196 1.87 10.69 6.49
C LEU A 196 2.58 11.90 7.11
N GLY A 197 3.58 12.44 6.41
CA GLY A 197 4.27 13.68 6.82
C GLY A 197 3.32 14.88 6.87
N ARG A 198 2.45 15.03 5.87
CA ARG A 198 1.50 16.15 5.76
C ARG A 198 0.43 16.12 6.85
N ILE A 199 -0.14 14.95 7.12
CA ILE A 199 -1.11 14.78 8.21
C ILE A 199 -0.45 14.85 9.59
N GLY A 200 0.86 14.61 9.67
CA GLY A 200 1.67 14.74 10.88
C GLY A 200 1.50 13.58 11.86
N SER A 201 1.01 12.43 11.41
CA SER A 201 0.82 11.25 12.23
C SER A 201 1.01 9.96 11.43
N GLY A 202 1.34 8.89 12.14
CA GLY A 202 1.57 7.57 11.57
C GLY A 202 2.97 7.37 11.01
N THR A 203 3.36 6.10 10.83
CA THR A 203 4.64 5.71 10.21
C THR A 203 4.46 4.51 9.31
N ALA A 204 5.31 4.42 8.29
CA ALA A 204 5.41 3.27 7.42
C ALA A 204 6.88 2.89 7.22
N GLU A 205 7.16 1.59 7.21
CA GLU A 205 8.45 1.00 6.83
C GLU A 205 8.29 -0.02 5.71
#